data_AF-A0A6C0GQ11-F1
#
_entry.id   AF-A0A6C0GQ11-F1
#
_cell.length_a   1.000
_cell.length_b   1.000
_cell.length_c   1.000
_cell.angle_alpha   90.00
_cell.angle_beta   90.00
_cell.angle_gamma   90.00
#
_symmetry.space_group_name_H-M   'P 1'
#
loop_
_entity.id
_entity.type
_entity.pdbx_description
1 polymer ?
#
loop_
_entity_poly.entity_id
_entity_poly.type
_entity_poly.pdbx_seq_one_letter_code
_entity_poly.pdbx_strand_id
1 'polypeptide(L)'
;MEDYWTLLRKNRDTISEATHRKIACSFARLVWNDLDELGKKAKIVAEEYSSGNSTMEDCEEYKKQLQKSLPGNGKSSVYSPIIWALQESSASYPMWYSAAIAGSNIIELEAATERELFSIVKNYLTQEIDDKW
;
A
#
# COMPACT_ATOMS: atom_id res chain seq x y z
N MET A 1 5.64 -18.34 13.52
CA MET A 1 6.47 -17.22 13.03
C MET A 1 5.51 -16.10 12.68
N GLU A 2 5.74 -14.87 13.11
CA GLU A 2 4.84 -13.75 12.81
C GLU A 2 5.16 -13.21 11.41
N ASP A 3 4.14 -13.03 10.57
CA ASP A 3 4.27 -12.47 9.22
C ASP A 3 3.80 -11.00 9.17
N TYR A 4 4.01 -10.33 8.04
CA TYR A 4 3.65 -8.91 7.85
C TYR A 4 2.14 -8.67 8.04
N TRP A 5 1.32 -9.63 7.60
CA TRP A 5 -0.14 -9.55 7.65
C TRP A 5 -0.65 -9.57 9.09
N THR A 6 -0.13 -10.49 9.89
CA THR A 6 -0.39 -10.63 11.32
C THR A 6 0.04 -9.37 12.05
N LEU A 7 1.20 -8.82 11.69
CA LEU A 7 1.73 -7.60 12.29
C LEU A 7 0.83 -6.39 12.01
N LEU A 8 0.35 -6.23 10.76
CA LEU A 8 -0.64 -5.20 10.41
C LEU A 8 -1.97 -5.38 11.16
N ARG A 9 -2.52 -6.60 11.18
CA ARG A 9 -3.81 -6.89 11.82
C ARG A 9 -3.77 -6.65 13.33
N LYS A 10 -2.68 -7.00 14.01
CA LYS A 10 -2.52 -6.80 15.45
C LYS A 10 -2.41 -5.32 15.83
N ASN A 11 -1.76 -4.52 14.99
CA ASN A 11 -1.51 -3.10 15.26
C ASN A 11 -2.53 -2.16 14.57
N ARG A 12 -3.61 -2.70 14.00
CA ARG A 12 -4.62 -1.94 13.24
C ARG A 12 -5.26 -0.78 14.01
N ASP A 13 -5.33 -0.90 15.33
CA ASP A 13 -5.93 0.09 16.23
C ASP A 13 -4.85 0.94 16.94
N THR A 14 -3.56 0.61 16.74
CA THR A 14 -2.40 1.22 17.41
C THR A 14 -1.67 2.22 16.53
N ILE A 15 -1.57 1.93 15.23
CA ILE A 15 -0.98 2.82 14.24
C ILE A 15 -2.04 3.52 13.39
N SER A 16 -1.72 4.73 12.96
CA SER A 16 -2.65 5.57 12.21
C SER A 16 -2.95 5.02 10.80
N GLU A 17 -4.10 5.42 10.24
CA GLU A 17 -4.41 5.14 8.84
C GLU A 17 -3.35 5.70 7.89
N ALA A 18 -2.78 6.87 8.21
CA ALA A 18 -1.69 7.48 7.45
C ALA A 18 -0.47 6.55 7.40
N THR A 19 -0.11 5.92 8.51
CA THR A 19 1.01 4.96 8.55
C THR A 19 0.70 3.67 7.80
N HIS A 20 -0.51 3.12 7.93
CA HIS A 20 -0.93 2.01 7.09
C HIS A 20 -0.83 2.34 5.59
N ARG A 21 -1.17 3.57 5.22
CA ARG A 21 -1.00 4.04 3.84
C ARG A 21 0.46 4.17 3.43
N LYS A 22 1.33 4.70 4.29
CA LYS A 22 2.79 4.75 4.04
C LYS A 22 3.38 3.35 3.83
N ILE A 23 2.91 2.35 4.58
CA ILE A 23 3.29 0.95 4.38
C ILE A 23 2.83 0.46 3.00
N ALA A 24 1.57 0.68 2.62
CA ALA A 24 1.07 0.31 1.30
C ALA A 24 1.87 0.99 0.16
N CYS A 25 2.22 2.26 0.31
CA CYS A 25 3.08 2.99 -0.63
C CYS A 25 4.50 2.39 -0.71
N SER A 26 5.04 1.95 0.42
CA SER A 26 6.35 1.27 0.48
C SER A 26 6.34 -0.07 -0.23
N PHE A 27 5.25 -0.83 -0.10
CA PHE A 27 5.05 -2.06 -0.88
C PHE A 27 4.96 -1.75 -2.38
N ALA A 28 4.14 -0.77 -2.77
CA ALA A 28 4.02 -0.34 -4.16
C ALA A 28 5.35 0.15 -4.78
N ARG A 29 6.29 0.63 -3.95
CA ARG A 29 7.63 1.02 -4.42
C ARG A 29 8.47 -0.17 -4.90
N LEU A 30 8.17 -1.39 -4.47
CA LEU A 30 8.92 -2.59 -4.85
C LEU A 30 8.73 -2.98 -6.32
N VAL A 31 7.65 -2.51 -6.97
CA VAL A 31 7.39 -2.72 -8.40
C VAL A 31 7.75 -1.50 -9.26
N TRP A 32 8.43 -0.49 -8.69
CA TRP A 32 8.65 0.80 -9.34
C TRP A 32 9.29 0.71 -10.74
N ASN A 33 10.27 -0.19 -10.90
CA ASN A 33 10.99 -0.34 -12.16
C ASN A 33 10.13 -0.96 -13.27
N ASP A 34 9.03 -1.62 -12.91
CA ASP A 34 8.11 -2.26 -13.85
C ASP A 34 6.91 -1.37 -14.20
N LEU A 35 6.84 -0.16 -13.62
CA LEU A 35 5.76 0.80 -13.88
C LEU A 35 6.04 1.63 -15.13
N ASP A 36 4.98 1.85 -15.91
CA ASP A 36 4.93 2.91 -16.89
C ASP A 36 4.76 4.29 -16.23
N GLU A 37 4.68 5.34 -17.05
CA GLU A 37 4.51 6.71 -16.56
C GLU A 37 3.20 6.92 -15.79
N LEU A 38 2.13 6.20 -16.14
CA LEU A 38 0.86 6.29 -15.41
C LEU A 38 1.01 5.70 -14.01
N GLY A 39 1.59 4.49 -13.91
CA GLY A 39 1.85 3.82 -12.63
C GLY A 39 2.75 4.64 -11.71
N LYS A 40 3.82 5.24 -12.27
CA LYS A 40 4.73 6.11 -11.49
C LYS A 40 4.03 7.34 -10.94
N LYS A 41 3.24 8.04 -11.76
CA LYS A 41 2.46 9.21 -11.32
C LYS A 41 1.44 8.84 -10.24
N ALA A 42 0.69 7.77 -10.45
CA ALA A 42 -0.29 7.27 -9.49
C ALA A 42 0.36 6.94 -8.13
N LYS A 43 1.54 6.31 -8.14
CA LYS A 43 2.29 6.02 -6.92
C LYS A 43 2.77 7.29 -6.22
N ILE A 44 3.25 8.30 -6.97
CA ILE A 44 3.65 9.60 -6.39
C ILE A 44 2.45 10.25 -5.70
N VAL A 45 1.28 10.25 -6.34
CA VAL A 45 0.03 10.75 -5.75
C VAL A 45 -0.33 10.01 -4.46
N ALA A 46 -0.19 8.69 -4.42
CA ALA A 46 -0.42 7.91 -3.19
C ALA A 46 0.51 8.34 -2.04
N GLU A 47 1.79 8.60 -2.32
CA GLU A 47 2.76 9.10 -1.34
C GLU A 47 2.45 10.53 -0.89
N GLU A 48 2.10 11.41 -1.82
CA GLU A 48 1.72 12.79 -1.53
C GLU A 48 0.46 12.84 -0.67
N TYR A 49 -0.55 12.02 -0.99
CA TYR A 49 -1.76 11.89 -0.19
C TYR A 49 -1.45 11.39 1.23
N SER A 50 -0.55 10.40 1.37
CA SER A 50 -0.10 9.92 2.69
C SER A 50 0.66 10.97 3.52
N SER A 51 1.15 12.01 2.86
CA SER A 51 1.87 13.14 3.46
C SER A 51 1.01 14.39 3.62
N GLY A 52 -0.28 14.34 3.22
CA GLY A 52 -1.20 15.48 3.27
C GLY A 52 -1.03 16.50 2.15
N ASN A 53 -0.32 16.17 1.07
CA ASN A 53 0.03 17.07 -0.04
C ASN A 53 -0.82 16.85 -1.31
N SER A 54 -1.74 15.88 -1.30
CA SER A 54 -2.66 15.59 -2.41
C SER A 54 -4.06 15.33 -1.86
N THR A 55 -5.06 15.24 -2.74
CA THR A 55 -6.47 15.07 -2.39
C THR A 55 -6.95 13.64 -2.62
N MET A 56 -8.10 13.30 -2.03
CA MET A 56 -8.77 12.03 -2.34
C MET A 56 -9.28 12.00 -3.78
N GLU A 57 -9.62 13.16 -4.37
CA GLU A 57 -10.07 13.26 -5.75
C GLU A 57 -8.97 12.82 -6.72
N ASP A 58 -7.73 13.28 -6.50
CA ASP A 58 -6.56 12.83 -7.26
C ASP A 58 -6.38 11.30 -7.14
N CYS A 59 -6.54 10.77 -5.92
CA CYS A 59 -6.39 9.34 -5.67
C CYS A 59 -7.43 8.52 -6.44
N GLU A 60 -8.70 8.93 -6.39
CA GLU A 60 -9.80 8.27 -7.10
C GLU A 60 -9.65 8.35 -8.62
N GLU A 61 -9.15 9.48 -9.14
CA GLU A 61 -8.88 9.63 -10.58
C GLU A 61 -7.83 8.62 -11.05
N TYR A 62 -6.66 8.58 -10.40
CA TYR A 62 -5.61 7.63 -10.76
C TYR A 62 -6.04 6.18 -10.54
N LYS A 63 -6.76 5.89 -9.45
CA LYS A 63 -7.30 4.54 -9.18
C LYS A 63 -8.18 4.06 -10.33
N LYS A 64 -9.09 4.90 -10.83
CA LYS A 64 -9.95 4.58 -11.99
C LYS A 64 -9.16 4.36 -13.27
N GLN A 65 -8.10 5.14 -13.51
CA GLN A 65 -7.24 4.96 -14.68
C GLN A 65 -6.50 3.61 -14.63
N LEU A 66 -5.89 3.29 -13.50
CA LEU A 66 -5.17 2.02 -13.30
C LEU A 66 -6.09 0.79 -13.38
N GLN A 67 -7.30 0.88 -12.84
CA GLN A 67 -8.28 -0.21 -12.87
C GLN A 67 -8.66 -0.65 -14.30
N LYS A 68 -8.67 0.28 -15.27
CA LYS A 68 -8.94 -0.02 -16.69
C LYS A 68 -7.84 -0.87 -17.33
N SER A 69 -6.64 -0.86 -16.75
CA SER A 69 -5.48 -1.59 -17.23
C SER A 69 -5.28 -2.94 -16.52
N LEU A 70 -6.18 -3.33 -15.61
CA LEU A 70 -6.10 -4.63 -14.96
C LEU A 70 -6.50 -5.77 -15.91
N PRO A 71 -5.84 -6.94 -15.84
CA PRO A 71 -6.01 -8.03 -16.81
C PRO A 71 -7.34 -8.80 -16.74
N GLY A 72 -8.34 -8.37 -15.97
CA GLY A 72 -9.70 -8.96 -15.89
C GLY A 72 -9.79 -10.40 -15.37
N ASN A 73 -8.66 -11.09 -15.24
CA ASN A 73 -8.53 -12.50 -14.85
C ASN A 73 -8.27 -12.69 -13.34
N GLY A 74 -8.36 -11.62 -12.56
CA GLY A 74 -8.15 -11.62 -11.12
C GLY A 74 -6.70 -11.78 -10.65
N LYS A 75 -5.73 -11.92 -11.57
CA LYS A 75 -4.31 -11.97 -11.22
C LYS A 75 -3.78 -10.59 -10.82
N SER A 76 -2.79 -10.58 -9.94
CA SER A 76 -2.06 -9.36 -9.62
C SER A 76 -1.37 -8.79 -10.86
N SER A 77 -1.42 -7.46 -10.98
CA SER A 77 -0.58 -6.69 -11.90
C SER A 77 0.26 -5.71 -11.10
N VAL A 78 1.28 -5.12 -11.72
CA VAL A 78 2.11 -4.07 -11.10
C VAL A 78 1.30 -2.85 -10.65
N TYR A 79 0.06 -2.68 -11.12
CA TYR A 79 -0.86 -1.63 -10.67
C TYR A 79 -1.67 -2.01 -9.44
N SER A 80 -1.88 -3.30 -9.16
CA SER A 80 -2.64 -3.77 -8.01
C SER A 80 -2.16 -3.18 -6.67
N PRO A 81 -0.86 -3.23 -6.29
CA PRO A 81 -0.42 -2.66 -5.02
C PRO A 81 -0.61 -1.12 -4.96
N ILE A 82 -0.54 -0.42 -6.09
CA ILE A 82 -0.75 1.03 -6.17
C ILE A 82 -2.23 1.38 -5.97
N ILE A 83 -3.13 0.61 -6.60
CA ILE A 83 -4.58 0.76 -6.43
C ILE A 83 -4.96 0.66 -4.95
N TRP A 84 -4.36 -0.29 -4.21
CA TRP A 84 -4.57 -0.42 -2.78
C TRP A 84 -3.93 0.68 -1.95
N ALA A 85 -2.80 1.24 -2.39
CA ALA A 85 -2.21 2.41 -1.75
C ALA A 85 -3.05 3.70 -1.95
N LEU A 86 -3.79 3.79 -3.06
CA LEU A 86 -4.72 4.88 -3.37
C LEU A 86 -6.10 4.70 -2.72
N GLN A 87 -6.43 3.50 -2.22
CA GLN A 87 -7.76 3.19 -1.71
C GLN A 87 -8.11 4.04 -0.48
N GLU A 88 -9.29 4.66 -0.48
CA GLU A 88 -9.87 5.30 0.69
C GLU A 88 -10.15 4.27 1.80
N SER A 89 -9.87 4.65 3.04
CA SER A 89 -10.22 3.81 4.20
C SER A 89 -11.73 3.75 4.36
N SER A 90 -12.28 2.55 4.51
CA SER A 90 -13.73 2.35 4.66
C SER A 90 -14.01 1.18 5.60
N ALA A 91 -15.28 0.97 5.97
CA ALA A 91 -15.67 -0.17 6.79
C ALA A 91 -15.34 -1.53 6.12
N SER A 92 -15.47 -1.62 4.79
CA SER A 92 -15.17 -2.85 4.04
C SER A 92 -13.68 -3.00 3.74
N TYR A 93 -12.98 -1.88 3.55
CA TYR A 93 -11.54 -1.85 3.26
C TYR A 93 -10.85 -0.84 4.16
N PRO A 94 -10.71 -1.15 5.46
CA PRO A 94 -9.96 -0.30 6.36
C PRO A 94 -8.50 -0.27 5.93
N MET A 95 -7.80 0.86 6.17
CA MET A 95 -6.48 1.06 5.58
C MET A 95 -5.45 -0.03 5.93
N TRP A 96 -5.51 -0.62 7.14
CA TRP A 96 -4.66 -1.75 7.51
C TRP A 96 -4.84 -2.96 6.57
N TYR A 97 -6.08 -3.22 6.15
CA TYR A 97 -6.44 -4.33 5.28
C TYR A 97 -6.03 -4.04 3.84
N SER A 98 -6.23 -2.81 3.36
CA SER A 98 -5.72 -2.37 2.06
C SER A 98 -4.19 -2.53 1.96
N ALA A 99 -3.45 -2.15 3.01
CA ALA A 99 -2.00 -2.38 3.08
C ALA A 99 -1.63 -3.87 3.06
N ALA A 100 -2.41 -4.71 3.75
CA ALA A 100 -2.19 -6.14 3.77
C ALA A 100 -2.37 -6.77 2.37
N ILE A 101 -3.42 -6.38 1.65
CA ILE A 101 -3.69 -6.84 0.28
C ILE A 101 -2.60 -6.35 -0.68
N ALA A 102 -2.16 -5.09 -0.56
CA ALA A 102 -1.04 -4.58 -1.36
C ALA A 102 0.20 -5.47 -1.20
N GLY A 103 0.51 -5.89 0.04
CA GLY A 103 1.59 -6.83 0.31
C GLY A 103 1.38 -8.20 -0.36
N SER A 104 0.15 -8.73 -0.38
CA SER A 104 -0.14 -9.99 -1.07
C SER A 104 0.05 -9.88 -2.58
N ASN A 105 -0.32 -8.74 -3.17
CA ASN A 105 -0.07 -8.51 -4.60
C ASN A 105 1.44 -8.47 -4.90
N ILE A 106 2.25 -7.88 -4.02
CA ILE A 106 3.72 -7.88 -4.17
C ILE A 106 4.29 -9.31 -4.13
N ILE A 107 3.80 -10.16 -3.22
CA ILE A 107 4.24 -11.56 -3.15
C ILE A 107 3.81 -12.34 -4.39
N GLU A 108 2.57 -12.16 -4.87
CA GLU A 108 2.07 -12.81 -6.09
C GLU A 108 2.86 -12.39 -7.34
N LEU A 109 3.34 -11.14 -7.37
CA LEU A 109 4.22 -10.62 -8.42
C LEU A 109 5.68 -11.06 -8.26
N GLU A 110 6.01 -11.79 -7.20
CA GLU A 110 7.39 -12.19 -6.85
C GLU A 110 8.35 -11.00 -6.68
N ALA A 111 7.80 -9.80 -6.40
CA ALA A 111 8.58 -8.57 -6.27
C ALA A 111 9.24 -8.41 -4.89
N ALA A 112 8.77 -9.15 -3.89
CA ALA A 112 9.43 -9.32 -2.60
C ALA A 112 8.92 -10.55 -1.85
N THR A 113 9.68 -10.95 -0.83
CA THR A 113 9.35 -12.03 0.09
C THR A 113 8.53 -11.55 1.28
N GLU A 114 7.80 -12.46 1.94
CA GLU A 114 7.11 -12.16 3.21
C GLU A 114 8.03 -11.56 4.28
N ARG A 115 9.30 -11.99 4.32
CA ARG A 115 10.30 -11.52 5.27
C ARG A 115 10.69 -10.06 5.03
N GLU A 116 10.81 -9.65 3.77
CA GLU A 116 11.08 -8.26 3.40
C GLU A 116 9.88 -7.38 3.75
N LEU A 117 8.66 -7.82 3.43
CA LEU A 117 7.45 -7.09 3.81
C LEU A 117 7.31 -6.96 5.33
N PHE A 118 7.60 -8.02 6.08
CA PHE A 118 7.59 -7.99 7.55
C PHE A 118 8.56 -6.93 8.08
N SER A 119 9.77 -6.88 7.51
CA SER A 119 10.80 -5.92 7.92
C SER A 119 10.36 -4.48 7.66
N ILE A 120 9.70 -4.22 6.52
CA ILE A 120 9.12 -2.90 6.20
C ILE A 120 8.06 -2.50 7.23
N VAL A 121 7.07 -3.37 7.49
CA VAL A 121 6.00 -3.08 8.46
C VAL A 121 6.59 -2.81 9.84
N LYS A 122 7.52 -3.64 10.30
CA LYS A 122 8.16 -3.49 11.61
C LYS A 122 8.89 -2.15 11.75
N ASN A 123 9.55 -1.67 10.70
CA ASN A 123 10.23 -0.38 10.72
C ASN A 123 9.23 0.78 10.93
N TYR A 124 8.11 0.78 10.20
CA TYR A 124 7.07 1.80 10.39
C TYR A 124 6.42 1.77 11.76
N LEU A 125 6.16 0.56 12.31
CA LEU A 125 5.64 0.41 13.66
C LEU A 125 6.59 0.99 14.71
N THR A 126 7.88 0.72 14.57
CA THR A 126 8.90 1.24 15.51
C THR A 126 8.94 2.76 15.46
N GLN A 127 8.99 3.35 14.26
CA GLN A 127 9.01 4.80 14.07
C GLN A 127 7.79 5.51 14.68
N GLU A 128 6.56 5.03 14.40
CA GLU A 128 5.38 5.69 14.95
C GLU A 128 5.24 5.52 16.46
N ILE A 129 5.74 4.42 17.03
CA ILE A 129 5.77 4.24 18.48
C ILE A 129 6.77 5.21 19.11
N ASP A 130 7.97 5.34 18.54
CA ASP A 130 9.02 6.24 19.04
C ASP A 130 8.57 7.71 18.96
N ASP A 131 7.86 8.12 17.91
CA ASP A 131 7.35 9.50 17.75
C ASP A 131 6.27 9.88 18.80
N LYS A 132 5.74 8.91 19.56
CA LYS A 132 4.72 9.13 20.60
C LYS A 132 5.29 9.33 22.02
N TRP A 133 6.62 9.25 22.20
CA TRP A 133 7.31 9.38 23.49
C TRP A 133 8.36 10.49 23.47
#